data_AF-A0A7S3HY94-F1
#
_entry.id   AF-A0A7S3HY94-F1
#
_cell.length_a   1.000
_cell.length_b   1.000
_cell.length_c   1.000
_cell.angle_alpha   90.00
_cell.angle_beta   90.00
_cell.angle_gamma   90.00
#
_symmetry.space_group_name_H-M   'P 1'
#
loop_
_entity.id
_entity.type
_entity.pdbx_description
1 polymer ?
#
loop_
_entity_poly.entity_id
_entity_poly.type
_entity_poly.pdbx_seq_one_letter_code
_entity_poly.pdbx_strand_id
1 'polypeptide(L)'
;MVSEDTRRIKLCDFGSCLTPQEIPETQTDVLVSPFYRAPEIILGCTPYDSQVDVWAAGCTLFELFTGKFMFPGRSNNHLLKLHMEAKGKISTKLLRKGRYADRHFDLSSNQFLQEDQNMSQ
;
A
#
# COMPACT_ATOMS: atom_id res chain seq x y z
N MET A 1 1.90 13.34 16.34
CA MET A 1 2.52 14.22 17.36
C MET A 1 2.88 13.43 18.61
N VAL A 2 3.93 13.82 19.32
CA VAL A 2 4.40 13.19 20.56
C VAL A 2 4.31 14.18 21.73
N SER A 3 3.96 13.72 22.93
CA SER A 3 4.01 14.55 24.14
C SER A 3 5.44 14.90 24.54
N GLU A 4 5.62 15.97 25.32
CA GLU A 4 6.93 16.42 25.81
C GLU A 4 7.67 15.33 26.60
N ASP A 5 6.94 14.56 27.41
CA ASP A 5 7.47 13.42 28.16
C ASP A 5 7.74 12.17 27.29
N THR A 6 7.45 12.22 25.99
CA THR A 6 7.56 11.12 25.01
C THR A 6 6.73 9.87 25.29
N ARG A 7 5.79 9.93 26.25
CA ARG A 7 5.00 8.76 26.68
C ARG A 7 3.65 8.62 25.99
N ARG A 8 3.21 9.64 25.26
CA ARG A 8 1.93 9.65 24.56
C ARG A 8 2.12 10.05 23.12
N ILE A 9 1.45 9.31 22.24
CA ILE A 9 1.38 9.60 20.82
C ILE A 9 -0.07 9.93 20.49
N LYS A 10 -0.25 10.94 19.65
CA LYS A 10 -1.55 11.28 19.07
C LYS A 10 -1.42 11.31 17.55
N LEU A 11 -2.35 10.65 16.87
CA LEU A 11 -2.53 10.83 15.43
C LEU A 11 -2.92 12.28 15.16
N CYS A 12 -2.40 12.81 14.06
CA CYS A 12 -2.62 14.17 13.62
C CYS A 12 -2.69 14.18 12.09
N ASP A 13 -3.07 15.33 11.52
CA ASP A 13 -3.26 15.53 10.09
C ASP A 13 -4.35 14.64 9.47
N PHE A 14 -5.61 15.02 9.74
CA PHE A 14 -6.80 14.36 9.19
C PHE A 14 -7.23 14.98 7.85
N GLY A 15 -6.38 15.76 7.19
CA GLY A 15 -6.72 16.47 5.94
C GLY A 15 -7.00 15.56 4.75
N SER A 16 -6.55 14.30 4.83
CA SER A 16 -6.79 13.26 3.82
C SER A 16 -7.73 12.15 4.30
N CYS A 17 -8.37 12.32 5.46
CA CYS A 17 -9.31 11.33 5.97
C CYS A 17 -10.62 11.35 5.17
N LEU A 18 -11.16 10.16 4.92
CA LEU A 18 -12.40 9.96 4.17
C LEU A 18 -13.35 9.11 5.00
N THR A 19 -14.62 9.49 5.03
CA THR A 19 -15.70 8.60 5.47
C THR A 19 -15.97 7.54 4.39
N PRO A 20 -16.60 6.41 4.73
CA PRO A 20 -16.91 5.36 3.75
C PRO A 20 -17.69 5.84 2.51
N GLN A 21 -18.49 6.90 2.66
CA GLN A 21 -19.27 7.52 1.59
C GLN A 21 -18.43 8.42 0.67
N GLU A 22 -17.29 8.92 1.16
CA GLU A 22 -16.39 9.81 0.43
C GLU A 22 -15.26 9.06 -0.29
N ILE A 23 -15.11 7.75 -0.04
CA ILE A 23 -14.10 6.93 -0.69
C ILE A 23 -14.35 6.94 -2.20
N PRO A 24 -13.43 7.48 -3.01
CA PRO A 24 -13.62 7.55 -4.44
C PRO A 24 -13.55 6.15 -5.03
N GLU A 25 -14.44 5.87 -5.97
CA GLU A 25 -14.38 4.61 -6.72
C GLU A 25 -13.17 4.57 -7.67
N THR A 26 -12.52 5.69 -7.97
CA THR A 26 -11.43 5.83 -8.94
C THR A 26 -10.20 6.50 -8.31
N GLN A 27 -9.03 6.35 -8.94
CA GLN A 27 -7.76 6.99 -8.54
C GLN A 27 -7.29 6.64 -7.12
N THR A 28 -7.62 5.44 -6.65
CA THR A 28 -7.20 4.97 -5.33
C THR A 28 -5.70 4.66 -5.27
N ASP A 29 -5.06 4.34 -6.40
CA ASP A 29 -3.65 3.94 -6.51
C ASP A 29 -2.62 5.05 -6.21
N VAL A 30 -3.07 6.30 -6.10
CA VAL A 30 -2.28 7.46 -5.69
C VAL A 30 -2.58 7.93 -4.27
N LEU A 31 -3.57 7.34 -3.60
CA LEU A 31 -3.87 7.65 -2.20
C LEU A 31 -2.77 7.10 -1.29
N VAL A 32 -2.53 7.80 -0.18
CA VAL A 32 -1.53 7.45 0.85
C VAL A 32 -0.08 7.65 0.38
N SER A 33 0.80 8.01 1.30
CA SER A 33 2.24 8.08 1.07
C SER A 33 2.79 6.72 0.59
N PRO A 34 3.59 6.65 -0.50
CA PRO A 34 3.89 5.39 -1.19
C PRO A 34 4.40 4.24 -0.30
N PHE A 35 5.30 4.52 0.65
CA PHE A 35 5.93 3.48 1.47
C PHE A 35 5.02 2.83 2.52
N TYR A 36 3.83 3.41 2.77
CA TYR A 36 2.85 2.92 3.74
C TYR A 36 1.58 2.41 3.05
N ARG A 37 1.59 2.32 1.72
CA ARG A 37 0.41 2.00 0.91
C ARG A 37 0.12 0.50 0.94
N ALA A 38 -1.13 0.16 1.27
CA ALA A 38 -1.61 -1.22 1.29
C ALA A 38 -1.77 -1.80 -0.14
N PRO A 39 -1.63 -3.12 -0.35
CA PRO A 39 -1.75 -3.73 -1.67
C PRO A 39 -3.14 -3.54 -2.30
N GLU A 40 -4.22 -3.53 -1.53
CA GLU A 40 -5.59 -3.27 -1.99
C GLU A 40 -5.78 -1.85 -2.55
N ILE A 41 -5.04 -0.88 -2.03
CA ILE A 41 -5.02 0.49 -2.55
C ILE A 41 -4.30 0.52 -3.90
N ILE A 42 -3.13 -0.12 -4.00
CA ILE A 42 -2.37 -0.21 -5.25
C ILE A 42 -3.19 -0.91 -6.34
N LEU A 43 -3.87 -2.00 -5.99
CA LEU A 43 -4.67 -2.80 -6.91
C LEU A 43 -6.01 -2.14 -7.25
N GLY A 44 -6.38 -1.03 -6.60
CA GLY A 44 -7.64 -0.34 -6.83
C GLY A 44 -8.86 -1.14 -6.41
N CYS A 45 -8.80 -1.81 -5.26
CA CYS A 45 -9.96 -2.46 -4.66
C CYS A 45 -10.87 -1.42 -4.01
N THR A 46 -12.15 -1.39 -4.44
CA THR A 46 -13.16 -0.50 -3.87
C THR A 46 -14.46 -1.26 -3.53
N PRO A 47 -15.13 -0.92 -2.42
CA PRO A 47 -14.65 -0.05 -1.35
C PRO A 47 -13.49 -0.72 -0.58
N TYR A 48 -12.50 0.08 -0.17
CA TYR A 48 -11.56 -0.32 0.88
C TYR A 48 -12.09 0.14 2.24
N ASP A 49 -11.53 -0.37 3.32
CA ASP A 49 -11.94 -0.05 4.69
C ASP A 49 -10.74 0.42 5.53
N SER A 50 -10.95 0.56 6.83
CA SER A 50 -9.91 0.98 7.79
C SER A 50 -8.73 0.01 7.90
N GLN A 51 -8.74 -1.15 7.25
CA GLN A 51 -7.60 -2.08 7.28
C GLN A 51 -6.36 -1.51 6.60
N VAL A 52 -6.53 -0.54 5.70
CA VAL A 52 -5.42 0.19 5.07
C VAL A 52 -4.62 0.99 6.10
N ASP A 53 -5.28 1.49 7.16
CA ASP A 53 -4.63 2.19 8.26
C ASP A 53 -3.85 1.21 9.15
N VAL A 54 -4.36 -0.01 9.33
CA VAL A 54 -3.65 -1.08 10.06
C VAL A 54 -2.38 -1.48 9.32
N TRP A 55 -2.43 -1.55 7.98
CA TRP A 55 -1.24 -1.77 7.16
C TRP A 55 -0.20 -0.66 7.34
N ALA A 56 -0.63 0.59 7.24
CA ALA A 56 0.24 1.76 7.42
C ALA A 56 0.86 1.81 8.83
N ALA A 57 0.07 1.46 9.86
CA ALA A 57 0.55 1.35 11.23
C ALA A 57 1.63 0.26 11.39
N GLY A 58 1.47 -0.89 10.75
CA GLY A 58 2.48 -1.95 10.72
C GLY A 58 3.80 -1.50 10.09
N CYS A 59 3.72 -0.80 8.95
CA CYS A 59 4.88 -0.20 8.29
C CYS A 59 5.58 0.83 9.20
N THR A 60 4.78 1.68 9.88
CA THR A 60 5.27 2.70 10.81
C THR A 60 5.98 2.08 12.02
N LEU A 61 5.42 1.02 12.62
CA LEU A 61 6.04 0.34 13.76
C LEU A 61 7.39 -0.26 13.40
N PHE A 62 7.52 -0.85 12.21
CA PHE A 62 8.81 -1.34 11.72
C PHE A 62 9.83 -0.21 11.54
N GLU A 63 9.41 0.90 10.96
CA GLU A 63 10.29 2.05 10.75
C GLU A 63 10.74 2.65 12.08
N LEU A 64 9.83 2.81 13.04
CA LEU A 64 10.17 3.29 14.38
C LEU A 64 11.19 2.38 15.09
N PHE A 65 11.11 1.07 14.88
CA PHE A 65 12.03 0.13 15.50
C PHE A 65 13.39 0.04 14.80
N THR A 66 13.41 0.15 13.46
CA THR A 66 14.60 -0.12 12.65
C THR A 66 15.28 1.13 12.10
N GLY A 67 14.60 2.27 12.10
CA GLY A 67 15.01 3.49 11.40
C GLY A 67 14.99 3.38 9.88
N LYS A 68 14.33 2.36 9.30
CA LYS A 68 14.30 2.09 7.86
C LYS A 68 12.87 1.88 7.38
N PHE A 69 12.57 2.30 6.15
CA PHE A 69 11.29 1.99 5.52
C PHE A 69 11.12 0.47 5.35
N MET A 70 9.95 -0.06 5.73
CA MET A 70 9.63 -1.48 5.53
C MET A 70 9.62 -1.85 4.05
N PHE A 71 9.02 -1.00 3.21
CA PHE A 71 8.90 -1.22 1.77
C PHE A 71 9.38 0.01 0.98
N PRO A 72 10.68 0.12 0.64
CA PRO A 72 11.24 1.24 -0.11
C PRO A 72 10.98 1.12 -1.63
N GLY A 73 9.73 0.92 -2.02
CA GLY A 73 9.35 0.72 -3.41
C GLY A 73 9.40 2.01 -4.24
N ARG A 74 9.90 1.91 -5.47
CA ARG A 74 10.07 3.07 -6.39
C ARG A 74 8.88 3.28 -7.33
N SER A 75 8.05 2.25 -7.49
CA SER A 75 6.81 2.26 -8.25
C SER A 75 5.78 1.40 -7.52
N ASN A 76 4.50 1.53 -7.87
CA ASN A 76 3.44 0.66 -7.36
C ASN A 76 3.74 -0.82 -7.64
N ASN A 77 4.32 -1.12 -8.80
CA ASN A 77 4.73 -2.47 -9.14
C ASN A 77 5.86 -2.97 -8.23
N HIS A 78 6.89 -2.15 -8.01
CA HIS A 78 7.96 -2.49 -7.07
C HIS A 78 7.45 -2.68 -5.63
N LEU A 79 6.52 -1.86 -5.15
CA LEU A 79 5.88 -2.05 -3.84
C LEU A 79 5.17 -3.41 -3.74
N LEU A 80 4.38 -3.78 -4.75
CA LEU A 80 3.71 -5.09 -4.78
C LEU A 80 4.71 -6.25 -4.76
N LYS A 81 5.85 -6.12 -5.46
CA LYS A 81 6.93 -7.10 -5.40
C LYS A 81 7.48 -7.24 -3.98
N LEU A 82 7.80 -6.13 -3.32
CA LEU A 82 8.31 -6.14 -1.93
C LEU A 82 7.28 -6.72 -0.94
N HIS A 83 5.99 -6.42 -1.11
CA HIS A 83 4.92 -7.02 -0.32
C HIS A 83 4.91 -8.55 -0.47
N MET A 84 5.07 -9.05 -1.70
CA MET A 84 5.09 -10.48 -1.95
C MET A 84 6.36 -11.18 -1.45
N GLU A 85 7.50 -10.50 -1.47
CA GLU A 85 8.74 -11.01 -0.87
C GLU A 85 8.59 -11.20 0.65
N ALA A 86 7.85 -10.31 1.32
CA ALA A 86 7.63 -10.38 2.76
C ALA A 86 6.48 -11.32 3.18
N LYS A 87 5.38 -11.38 2.40
CA LYS A 87 4.13 -12.05 2.80
C LYS A 87 3.72 -13.23 1.90
N GLY A 88 4.43 -13.44 0.79
CA GLY A 88 4.06 -14.41 -0.24
C GLY A 88 3.10 -13.85 -1.30
N LYS A 89 2.63 -14.72 -2.19
CA LYS A 89 1.81 -14.32 -3.35
C LYS A 89 0.51 -13.64 -2.93
N ILE A 90 0.11 -12.62 -3.69
CA ILE A 90 -1.21 -11.98 -3.52
C ILE A 90 -2.32 -12.98 -3.84
N SER A 91 -3.33 -13.04 -2.99
CA SER A 91 -4.46 -13.94 -3.18
C SER A 91 -5.24 -13.63 -4.45
N THR A 92 -5.68 -14.66 -5.16
CA THR A 92 -6.52 -14.52 -6.37
C THR A 92 -7.83 -13.80 -6.09
N LYS A 93 -8.39 -13.94 -4.88
CA LYS A 93 -9.58 -13.20 -4.43
C LYS A 93 -9.34 -11.70 -4.41
N LEU A 94 -8.16 -11.25 -3.99
CA LEU A 94 -7.79 -9.84 -3.98
C LEU A 94 -7.56 -9.33 -5.40
N LEU A 95 -6.81 -10.08 -6.23
CA LEU A 95 -6.58 -9.72 -7.63
C LEU A 95 -7.89 -9.53 -8.40
N ARG A 96 -8.85 -10.45 -8.23
CA ARG A 96 -10.17 -10.35 -8.89
C ARG A 96 -10.99 -9.14 -8.46
N LYS A 97 -10.73 -8.56 -7.28
CA LYS A 97 -11.39 -7.33 -6.81
C LYS A 97 -10.68 -6.06 -7.28
N GLY A 98 -9.40 -6.16 -7.64
CA GLY A 98 -8.58 -5.02 -8.00
C GLY A 98 -8.88 -4.53 -9.41
N ARG A 99 -9.33 -3.28 -9.54
CA ARG A 99 -9.54 -2.65 -10.85
C ARG A 99 -8.25 -2.48 -11.65
N TYR A 100 -7.11 -2.36 -10.96
CA TYR A 100 -5.79 -2.15 -11.56
C TYR A 100 -4.91 -3.40 -11.52
N ALA A 101 -5.50 -4.57 -11.22
CA ALA A 101 -4.75 -5.82 -11.12
C ALA A 101 -4.08 -6.23 -12.44
N ASP A 102 -4.73 -5.94 -13.57
CA ASP A 102 -4.21 -6.18 -14.92
C ASP A 102 -2.95 -5.37 -15.27
N ARG A 103 -2.71 -4.25 -14.59
CA ARG A 103 -1.47 -3.46 -14.73
C ARG A 103 -0.25 -4.14 -14.12
N HIS A 104 -0.48 -5.07 -13.18
CA HIS A 104 0.56 -5.67 -12.34
C HIS A 104 0.62 -7.19 -12.48
N PHE A 105 -0.44 -7.81 -12.99
CA PHE A 105 -0.57 -9.26 -13.08
C PHE A 105 -1.20 -9.65 -14.43
N ASP A 106 -0.68 -10.72 -15.02
CA ASP A 106 -1.43 -11.47 -16.02
C ASP A 106 -2.56 -12.21 -15.30
N LEU A 107 -3.79 -11.76 -15.52
CA LEU A 107 -4.97 -12.32 -14.86
C LEU A 107 -5.32 -13.74 -15.32
N SER A 108 -4.80 -14.20 -16.46
CA SER A 108 -5.02 -15.57 -16.94
C SER A 108 -4.17 -16.60 -16.18
N SER A 109 -2.93 -16.23 -15.87
CA SER A 109 -1.95 -17.08 -15.19
C SER A 109 -1.75 -16.72 -13.71
N ASN A 110 -2.32 -15.61 -13.24
CA ASN A 110 -2.02 -14.96 -11.96
C ASN A 110 -0.51 -14.69 -11.76
N GLN A 111 0.21 -14.50 -12.86
CA GLN A 111 1.65 -14.22 -12.82
C GLN A 111 1.88 -12.73 -12.66
N PHE A 112 2.80 -12.36 -11.78
CA PHE A 112 3.21 -10.97 -11.60
C PHE A 112 4.01 -10.47 -12.82
N LEU A 113 3.63 -9.31 -13.34
CA LEU A 113 4.31 -8.63 -14.44
C LEU A 113 5.43 -7.78 -13.85
N GLN A 114 6.67 -8.27 -13.94
CA GLN A 114 7.81 -7.49 -13.51
C GLN A 114 8.03 -6.33 -14.50
N GLU A 115 8.12 -5.10 -14.00
CA GLU A 115 8.64 -3.99 -14.81
C GLU A 115 10.12 -4.28 -15.06
N ASP A 116 10.49 -4.52 -16.31
CA ASP A 116 11.88 -4.67 -16.71
C ASP A 116 12.66 -3.41 -16.31
N GLN A 117 13.76 -3.63 -15.57
CA GLN A 117 14.73 -2.59 -15.26
C GLN A 117 15.54 -2.22 -16.51
N ASN A 118 14.89 -1.65 -17.52
CA ASN A 118 15.56 -1.02 -18.66
C ASN A 118 15.20 0.47 -18.74
N MET A 119 15.57 1.21 -17.70
CA MET A 119 16.02 2.61 -17.86
C MET A 119 17.10 2.88 -16.82
N SER A 120 18.29 2.35 -17.11
CA SER A 120 19.54 2.96 -16.68
C SER A 120 20.07 3.71 -17.90
N GLN A 121 19.79 5.01 -18.01
CA GLN A 121 20.69 6.06 -18.54
C GLN A 121 20.28 7.39 -17.92
#